data_AF-A0A7V9BNC8-F1
#
_entry.id   AF-A0A7V9BNC8-F1
#
_cell.length_a   1.000
_cell.length_b   1.000
_cell.length_c   1.000
_cell.angle_alpha   90.00
_cell.angle_beta   90.00
_cell.angle_gamma   90.00
#
_symmetry.space_group_name_H-M   'P 1'
#
loop_
_entity.id
_entity.type
_entity.pdbx_description
1 polymer ?
#
loop_
_entity_poly.entity_id
_entity_poly.type
_entity_poly.pdbx_seq_one_letter_code
_entity_poly.pdbx_strand_id
1 'polypeptide(L)' 'DLKSVYGTTAAGAYPLVLIPYEIVCSKGNDADTTKALKAFLTVAATDGQARLGAAGYAPLPESFKTKVQDTIKAIS' A
#
# COMPACT_ATOMS: atom_id res chain seq x y z
N ASP A 1 18.30 0.09 -9.59
CA ASP A 1 19.20 0.33 -8.44
C ASP A 1 18.36 0.24 -7.17
N LEU A 2 18.79 -0.54 -6.17
CA LEU A 2 18.04 -0.83 -4.94
C LEU A 2 18.62 -0.08 -3.71
N LYS A 3 19.61 0.78 -3.92
CA LYS A 3 20.25 1.56 -2.84
C LYS A 3 19.27 2.39 -2.02
N SER A 4 18.20 2.89 -2.62
CA SER A 4 17.15 3.64 -1.90
C SER A 4 16.32 2.77 -0.96
N VAL A 5 16.31 1.44 -1.16
CA VAL A 5 15.51 0.48 -0.36
C VAL A 5 16.38 -0.22 0.68
N TYR A 6 17.59 -0.65 0.32
CA TYR A 6 18.48 -1.45 1.19
C TYR A 6 19.75 -0.71 1.66
N GLY A 7 19.91 0.56 1.30
CA GLY A 7 21.14 1.33 1.57
C GLY A 7 21.10 2.20 2.83
N THR A 8 20.15 1.99 3.74
CA THR A 8 20.07 2.79 4.97
C THR A 8 21.27 2.50 5.89
N THR A 9 21.89 3.55 6.40
CA THR A 9 22.98 3.49 7.39
C THR A 9 22.57 4.05 8.74
N ALA A 10 21.27 4.33 8.91
CA ALA A 10 20.73 4.88 10.15
C ALA A 10 20.95 3.89 11.31
N ALA A 11 21.52 4.39 12.40
CA ALA A 11 21.78 3.57 13.59
C ALA A 11 20.48 2.96 14.13
N GLY A 12 20.48 1.64 14.36
CA GLY A 12 19.32 0.89 14.86
C GLY A 12 18.31 0.47 13.79
N ALA A 13 18.48 0.87 12.51
CA ALA A 13 17.61 0.41 11.43
C ALA A 13 18.03 -0.97 10.91
N TYR A 14 17.06 -1.86 10.69
CA TYR A 14 17.30 -3.13 10.01
C TYR A 14 17.24 -2.90 8.48
N PRO A 15 18.29 -3.28 7.71
CA PRO A 15 18.41 -2.87 6.31
C PRO A 15 17.57 -3.70 5.32
N LEU A 16 17.01 -4.83 5.75
CA LEU A 16 16.19 -5.70 4.90
C LEU A 16 14.71 -5.40 5.13
N VAL A 17 14.04 -4.93 4.08
CA VAL A 17 12.61 -4.60 4.10
C VAL A 17 11.93 -5.32 2.93
N LEU A 18 10.76 -5.91 3.19
CA LEU A 18 9.90 -6.48 2.16
C LEU A 18 8.63 -5.65 2.05
N ILE A 19 8.20 -5.39 0.81
CA ILE A 19 6.98 -4.65 0.53
C ILE A 19 5.97 -5.63 -0.06
N PRO A 20 4.83 -5.88 0.61
CA PRO A 20 3.71 -6.61 0.00
C PRO A 20 3.04 -5.72 -1.06
N TYR A 21 2.52 -6.34 -2.12
CA TYR A 21 1.87 -5.65 -3.22
C TYR A 21 0.49 -6.23 -3.51
N GLU A 22 -0.49 -5.36 -3.68
CA GLU A 22 -1.75 -5.67 -4.36
C GLU A 22 -1.68 -5.20 -5.82
N ILE A 23 -1.92 -6.11 -6.76
CA ILE A 23 -1.92 -5.81 -8.21
C ILE A 23 -3.33 -6.00 -8.75
N VAL A 24 -3.88 -4.97 -9.40
CA VAL A 24 -5.25 -4.96 -9.94
C VAL A 24 -5.30 -4.32 -11.32
N CYS A 25 -6.33 -4.66 -12.11
CA CYS A 25 -6.62 -3.98 -13.36
C CYS A 25 -7.10 -2.55 -13.05
N SER A 26 -6.38 -1.54 -13.56
CA SER A 26 -6.78 -0.14 -13.41
C SER A 26 -8.00 0.22 -14.25
N LYS A 27 -8.26 -0.54 -15.32
CA LYS A 27 -9.43 -0.37 -16.20
C LYS A 27 -10.02 -1.70 -16.65
N GLY A 28 -11.30 -1.67 -17.00
CA GLY A 28 -11.94 -2.75 -17.78
C GLY A 28 -12.52 -3.89 -16.94
N ASN A 29 -12.65 -3.69 -15.62
CA ASN A 29 -13.48 -4.57 -14.80
C ASN A 29 -14.96 -4.21 -15.00
N ASP A 30 -15.85 -5.15 -14.71
CA ASP A 30 -17.28 -4.84 -14.64
C ASP A 30 -17.59 -3.91 -13.44
N ALA A 31 -18.78 -3.31 -13.45
CA ALA A 31 -19.16 -2.28 -12.48
C ALA A 31 -19.12 -2.78 -11.02
N ASP A 32 -19.55 -4.01 -10.77
CA ASP A 32 -19.57 -4.58 -9.42
C ASP A 32 -18.15 -4.90 -8.94
N THR A 33 -17.31 -5.43 -9.82
CA THR A 33 -15.88 -5.65 -9.53
C THR A 33 -15.14 -4.33 -9.28
N THR A 34 -15.34 -3.29 -10.12
CA THR A 34 -14.74 -1.96 -9.90
C THR A 34 -15.15 -1.38 -8.54
N LYS A 35 -16.42 -1.52 -8.17
CA LYS A 35 -16.92 -1.06 -6.86
C LYS A 35 -16.28 -1.83 -5.71
N ALA A 36 -16.20 -3.16 -5.81
CA ALA A 36 -15.60 -4.02 -4.79
C ALA A 36 -14.09 -3.74 -4.61
N LEU A 37 -13.35 -3.61 -5.72
CA LEU A 37 -11.92 -3.28 -5.70
C LEU A 37 -11.66 -1.94 -5.02
N LYS A 38 -12.42 -0.91 -5.38
CA LYS A 38 -12.30 0.41 -4.75
C LYS A 38 -12.54 0.34 -3.24
N ALA A 39 -13.63 -0.32 -2.83
CA ALA A 39 -13.96 -0.46 -1.41
C ALA A 39 -12.87 -1.22 -0.62
N PHE A 40 -12.43 -2.37 -1.13
CA PHE A 40 -11.39 -3.19 -0.48
C PHE A 40 -10.08 -2.42 -0.33
N LEU A 41 -9.56 -1.85 -1.44
CA LEU A 41 -8.28 -1.15 -1.42
C LEU A 41 -8.32 0.12 -0.56
N THR A 42 -9.46 0.83 -0.50
CA THR A 42 -9.62 1.96 0.41
C THR A 42 -9.48 1.52 1.85
N VAL A 43 -10.19 0.46 2.28
CA VAL A 43 -10.08 -0.05 3.66
C VAL A 43 -8.66 -0.53 3.97
N ALA A 44 -8.03 -1.26 3.03
CA ALA A 44 -6.65 -1.73 3.19
C ALA A 44 -5.65 -0.58 3.40
N ALA A 45 -5.83 0.54 2.69
CA ALA A 45 -4.98 1.73 2.81
C ALA A 45 -5.33 2.65 4.00
N THR A 46 -6.49 2.47 4.64
CA THR A 46 -6.94 3.28 5.78
C THR A 46 -7.05 2.45 7.07
N ASP A 47 -8.26 2.06 7.46
CA ASP A 47 -8.56 1.45 8.76
C ASP A 47 -7.89 0.08 8.92
N GLY A 48 -7.65 -0.61 7.80
CA GLY A 48 -6.91 -1.87 7.76
C GLY A 48 -5.49 -1.76 8.31
N GLN A 49 -4.86 -0.59 8.22
CA GLN A 49 -3.48 -0.38 8.71
C GLN A 49 -3.37 -0.43 10.24
N ALA A 50 -4.46 -0.10 10.97
CA ALA A 50 -4.43 0.05 12.43
C ALA A 50 -4.04 -1.25 13.17
N ARG A 51 -4.32 -2.42 12.58
CA ARG A 51 -4.04 -3.73 13.20
C ARG A 51 -2.73 -4.37 12.75
N LEU A 52 -2.11 -3.84 11.69
CA LEU A 52 -0.93 -4.46 11.07
C LEU A 52 0.34 -4.34 11.93
N GLY A 53 0.44 -3.30 12.76
CA GLY A 53 1.57 -3.13 13.68
C GLY A 53 1.71 -4.31 14.67
N ALA A 54 0.59 -4.86 15.14
CA ALA A 54 0.60 -6.04 16.03
C ALA A 54 1.10 -7.31 15.32
N ALA A 55 1.04 -7.35 13.98
CA ALA A 55 1.56 -8.43 13.15
C ALA A 55 2.99 -8.16 12.64
N GLY A 56 3.63 -7.07 13.09
CA GLY A 56 5.02 -6.75 12.74
C GLY A 56 5.20 -5.93 11.45
N TYR A 57 4.13 -5.41 10.87
CA TYR A 57 4.21 -4.54 9.70
C TYR A 57 4.40 -3.07 10.08
N ALA A 58 5.16 -2.35 9.26
CA ALA A 58 5.21 -0.89 9.32
C ALA A 58 3.98 -0.29 8.61
N PRO A 59 3.37 0.78 9.16
CA PRO A 59 2.27 1.47 8.48
C PRO A 59 2.77 2.22 7.25
N LEU A 60 1.85 2.45 6.30
CA LEU A 60 2.14 3.27 5.13
C LEU A 60 2.50 4.71 5.55
N PRO A 61 3.59 5.30 5.01
CA PRO A 61 3.88 6.72 5.18
C PRO A 61 2.76 7.59 4.59
N GLU A 62 2.44 8.72 5.23
CA GLU A 62 1.28 9.55 4.88
C GLU A 62 1.31 10.01 3.40
N SER A 63 2.46 10.45 2.90
CA SER A 63 2.61 10.87 1.49
C SER A 63 2.34 9.72 0.51
N PHE A 64 2.72 8.50 0.88
CA PHE A 64 2.48 7.31 0.07
C PHE A 64 1.03 6.85 0.17
N LYS A 65 0.41 6.94 1.35
CA LYS A 65 -1.01 6.67 1.57
C LYS A 65 -1.90 7.57 0.69
N THR A 66 -1.59 8.87 0.59
CA THR A 66 -2.30 9.78 -0.33
C THR A 66 -2.18 9.33 -1.78
N LYS A 67 -0.97 8.97 -2.23
CA LYS A 67 -0.74 8.48 -3.59
C LYS A 67 -1.53 7.19 -3.89
N VAL A 68 -1.59 6.27 -2.92
CA VAL A 68 -2.40 5.04 -3.02
C VAL A 68 -3.88 5.38 -3.15
N GLN A 69 -4.41 6.26 -2.30
CA GLN A 69 -5.82 6.66 -2.36
C GLN A 69 -6.20 7.31 -3.70
N ASP A 70 -5.35 8.15 -4.26
CA ASP A 70 -5.61 8.78 -5.55
C ASP A 70 -5.56 7.76 -6.70
N THR A 71 -4.67 6.77 -6.62
CA THR A 71 -4.62 5.65 -7.56
C THR A 71 -5.89 4.80 -7.49
N ILE A 72 -6.40 4.52 -6.29
CA ILE A 72 -7.65 3.76 -6.09
C ILE A 72 -8.85 4.52 -6.70
N LYS A 73 -8.94 5.84 -6.48
CA LYS A 73 -10.01 6.67 -7.06
C LYS A 73 -10.04 6.60 -8.58
N ALA A 74 -8.87 6.48 -9.22
CA ALA A 74 -8.71 6.45 -10.67
C ALA A 74 -9.12 5.12 -11.35
N ILE A 75 -9.36 4.04 -10.58
CA ILE A 75 -9.81 2.75 -11.14
C ILE A 75 -11.18 2.92 -11.82
N SER A 76 -11.33 2.40 -13.05
CA SER A 76 -12.57 2.53 -13.85
C SER A 76 -13.03 1.21 -14.46
#